data_AF-A0AAJ2H1C5-F1
#
_entry.id   AF-A0AAJ2H1C5-F1
#
_cell.length_a   1.000
_cell.length_b   1.000
_cell.length_c   1.000
_cell.angle_alpha   90.00
_cell.angle_beta   90.00
_cell.angle_gamma   90.00
#
_symmetry.space_group_name_H-M   'P 1'
#
loop_
_entity.id
_entity.type
_entity.pdbx_description
1 polymer ?
#
loop_
_entity_poly.entity_id
_entity_poly.type
_entity_poly.pdbx_seq_one_letter_code
_entity_poly.pdbx_strand_id
1 'polypeptide(L)'
;MLSFIPDALKLPAAALAGALASASILIVINAVWWLPAARNEGRDAERTAALQKSMELIKERGKTNAEIGKLSPADICRRLGGVWVPENNLCE
;
A
#
# COMPACT_ATOMS: atom_id res chain seq x y z
N MET A 1 -37.15 39.58 -14.87
CA MET A 1 -36.87 39.89 -13.45
C MET A 1 -35.42 40.36 -13.16
N LEU A 2 -34.58 40.70 -14.17
CA LEU A 2 -33.19 41.15 -13.96
C LEU A 2 -32.97 42.66 -14.19
N SER A 3 -34.03 43.43 -14.45
CA SER A 3 -33.93 44.86 -14.81
C SER A 3 -33.68 45.80 -13.62
N PHE A 4 -33.78 45.31 -12.37
CA PHE A 4 -33.68 46.10 -11.14
C PHE A 4 -32.27 46.12 -10.52
N ILE A 5 -31.32 45.38 -11.08
CA ILE A 5 -29.94 45.31 -10.59
C ILE A 5 -29.12 46.41 -11.28
N PRO A 6 -28.40 47.28 -10.55
CA PRO A 6 -27.53 48.28 -11.17
C PRO A 6 -26.44 47.60 -12.01
N ASP A 7 -26.09 48.17 -13.16
CA ASP A 7 -25.19 47.52 -14.14
C ASP A 7 -23.80 47.19 -13.56
N ALA A 8 -23.35 47.96 -12.57
CA ALA A 8 -22.13 47.70 -11.80
C ALA A 8 -22.14 46.36 -11.04
N LEU A 9 -23.32 45.83 -10.69
CA LEU A 9 -23.46 44.58 -9.93
C LEU A 9 -23.72 43.36 -10.84
N LYS A 10 -24.16 43.55 -12.08
CA LYS A 10 -24.46 42.45 -13.01
C LYS A 10 -23.20 41.69 -13.42
N LEU A 11 -22.12 42.41 -13.72
CA LEU A 11 -20.83 41.81 -14.10
C LEU A 11 -20.21 40.95 -12.99
N PRO A 12 -20.04 41.43 -11.75
CA PRO A 12 -19.50 40.59 -10.68
C PRO A 12 -20.46 39.45 -10.30
N ALA A 13 -21.78 39.66 -10.35
CA ALA A 13 -22.74 38.59 -10.09
C ALA A 13 -22.66 37.47 -11.15
N ALA A 14 -22.54 37.83 -12.43
CA ALA A 14 -22.36 36.85 -13.51
C ALA A 14 -21.01 36.12 -13.40
N ALA A 15 -19.93 36.83 -13.04
CA ALA A 15 -18.62 36.23 -12.81
C ALA A 15 -18.65 35.23 -11.65
N LEU A 16 -19.29 35.58 -10.52
CA LEU A 16 -19.46 34.69 -9.38
C LEU A 16 -20.31 33.46 -9.73
N ALA A 17 -21.42 33.65 -10.45
CA ALA A 17 -22.26 32.55 -10.89
C ALA A 17 -21.50 31.59 -11.83
N GLY A 18 -20.72 32.14 -12.77
CA GLY A 18 -19.87 31.36 -13.67
C GLY A 18 -18.78 30.60 -12.92
N ALA A 19 -18.12 31.23 -11.95
CA ALA A 19 -17.10 30.60 -11.11
C ALA A 19 -17.69 29.43 -10.31
N LEU A 20 -18.83 29.64 -9.64
CA LEU A 20 -19.52 28.59 -8.88
C LEU A 20 -19.97 27.42 -9.76
N ALA A 21 -20.50 27.71 -10.96
CA ALA A 21 -20.88 26.67 -11.92
C ALA A 21 -19.67 25.86 -12.39
N SER A 22 -18.56 26.51 -12.75
CA SER A 22 -17.34 25.81 -13.17
C SER A 22 -16.71 24.98 -12.03
N ALA A 23 -16.66 25.53 -10.82
CA ALA A 23 -16.13 24.85 -9.65
C ALA A 23 -16.96 23.61 -9.29
N SER A 24 -18.30 23.73 -9.30
CA SER A 24 -19.18 22.59 -9.03
C SER A 24 -19.03 21.48 -10.07
N ILE A 25 -18.90 21.81 -11.35
CA ILE A 25 -18.64 20.82 -12.41
C ILE A 25 -17.32 20.09 -12.17
N LEU A 26 -16.24 20.80 -11.87
CA LEU A 26 -14.93 20.20 -11.63
C LEU A 26 -14.92 19.31 -10.39
N ILE A 27 -15.62 19.71 -9.32
CA ILE A 27 -15.79 18.87 -8.12
C ILE A 27 -16.50 17.56 -8.46
N VAL A 28 -17.57 17.61 -9.26
CA VAL A 28 -18.31 16.40 -9.66
C VAL A 28 -17.45 15.48 -10.52
N ILE A 29 -16.73 16.02 -11.52
CA ILE A 29 -15.82 15.23 -12.37
C ILE A 29 -14.74 14.55 -11.52
N ASN A 30 -14.14 15.31 -10.59
CA ASN A 30 -13.12 14.79 -9.70
C ASN A 30 -13.67 13.66 -8.81
N ALA A 31 -14.84 13.86 -8.21
CA ALA A 31 -15.45 12.88 -7.30
C ALA A 31 -15.96 11.61 -7.99
N VAL A 32 -16.51 11.73 -9.21
CA VAL A 32 -17.13 10.61 -9.93
C VAL A 32 -16.13 9.84 -10.78
N TRP A 33 -15.15 10.50 -11.38
CA TRP A 33 -14.25 9.87 -12.35
C TRP A 33 -12.83 9.71 -11.82
N TRP A 34 -12.20 10.81 -11.37
CA TRP A 34 -10.78 10.80 -11.03
C TRP A 34 -10.46 10.15 -9.69
N LEU A 35 -11.22 10.47 -8.63
CA LEU A 35 -11.00 9.88 -7.30
C LEU A 35 -11.16 8.35 -7.31
N PRO A 36 -12.22 7.79 -7.90
CA PRO A 36 -12.41 6.34 -7.93
C PRO A 36 -11.31 5.63 -8.73
N ALA A 37 -10.90 6.18 -9.87
CA ALA A 37 -9.79 5.64 -10.66
C ALA A 37 -8.48 5.61 -9.85
N ALA A 38 -8.10 6.74 -9.24
CA ALA A 38 -6.90 6.83 -8.41
C ALA A 38 -6.95 5.91 -7.18
N ARG A 39 -8.14 5.73 -6.56
CA ARG A 39 -8.31 4.79 -5.45
C ARG A 39 -8.14 3.34 -5.88
N ASN A 40 -8.63 2.97 -7.05
CA ASN A 40 -8.46 1.61 -7.56
C ASN A 40 -6.98 1.32 -7.85
N GLU A 41 -6.29 2.25 -8.52
CA GLU A 41 -4.86 2.17 -8.76
C GLU A 41 -4.05 2.05 -7.46
N GLY A 42 -4.40 2.86 -6.44
CA GLY A 42 -3.78 2.78 -5.12
C GLY A 42 -4.03 1.43 -4.43
N ARG A 43 -5.25 0.87 -4.50
CA ARG A 43 -5.55 -0.44 -3.90
C ARG A 43 -4.79 -1.59 -4.55
N ASP A 44 -4.60 -1.54 -5.86
CA ASP A 44 -3.83 -2.55 -6.57
C ASP A 44 -2.34 -2.41 -6.26
N ALA A 45 -1.82 -1.18 -6.16
CA ALA A 45 -0.46 -0.94 -5.69
C ALA A 45 -0.24 -1.50 -4.27
N GLU A 46 -1.14 -1.23 -3.33
CA GLU A 46 -1.06 -1.76 -1.96
C GLU A 46 -1.09 -3.30 -1.91
N ARG A 47 -1.95 -3.93 -2.73
CA ARG A 47 -1.99 -5.40 -2.85
C ARG A 47 -0.68 -5.97 -3.36
N THR A 48 -0.07 -5.34 -4.38
CA THR A 48 1.22 -5.78 -4.90
C THR A 48 2.36 -5.57 -3.91
N ALA A 49 2.36 -4.46 -3.16
CA ALA A 49 3.33 -4.19 -2.11
C ALA A 49 3.23 -5.22 -0.98
N ALA A 50 2.01 -5.55 -0.54
CA ALA A 50 1.77 -6.59 0.47
C ALA A 50 2.23 -7.98 0.01
N LEU A 51 1.99 -8.32 -1.27
CA LEU A 51 2.47 -9.56 -1.86
C LEU A 51 4.01 -9.60 -1.92
N GLN A 52 4.65 -8.53 -2.39
CA GLN A 52 6.11 -8.43 -2.46
C GLN A 52 6.76 -8.61 -1.08
N LYS A 53 6.23 -7.95 -0.06
CA LYS A 53 6.71 -8.09 1.32
C LYS A 53 6.59 -9.53 1.82
N SER A 54 5.51 -10.23 1.46
CA SER A 54 5.33 -11.63 1.81
C SER A 54 6.34 -12.54 1.09
N MET A 55 6.62 -12.27 -0.19
CA MET A 55 7.62 -12.99 -0.97
C MET A 55 9.04 -12.76 -0.43
N GLU A 56 9.35 -11.56 0.02
CA GLU A 56 10.65 -11.23 0.64
C GLU A 56 10.87 -12.04 1.92
N LEU A 57 9.87 -12.11 2.80
CA LEU A 57 9.92 -12.93 4.01
C LEU A 57 10.10 -14.42 3.69
N ILE A 58 9.42 -14.93 2.66
CA ILE A 58 9.59 -16.33 2.22
C ILE A 58 11.02 -16.56 1.70
N LYS A 59 11.56 -15.62 0.93
CA LYS A 59 12.94 -15.70 0.41
C LYS A 59 13.96 -15.68 1.54
N GLU A 60 13.76 -14.83 2.55
CA GLU A 60 14.62 -14.75 3.72
C GLU A 60 14.58 -16.04 4.55
N ARG A 61 13.38 -16.60 4.79
CA ARG A 61 13.24 -17.93 5.42
C ARG A 61 13.88 -19.02 4.57
N GLY A 62 13.76 -18.97 3.25
CA GLY A 62 14.39 -19.91 2.34
C GLY A 62 15.92 -19.89 2.42
N LYS A 63 16.52 -18.71 2.48
CA LYS A 63 17.96 -18.55 2.72
C LYS A 63 18.37 -19.13 4.07
N THR A 64 17.64 -18.77 5.12
CA THR A 64 17.91 -19.27 6.47
C THR A 64 17.78 -20.80 6.55
N ASN A 65 16.75 -21.40 5.94
CA ASN A 65 16.60 -22.85 5.87
C ASN A 65 17.70 -23.50 5.04
N ALA A 66 18.15 -22.88 3.95
CA ALA A 66 19.26 -23.40 3.15
C ALA A 66 20.59 -23.33 3.91
N GLU A 67 20.76 -22.34 4.79
CA GLU A 67 21.92 -22.25 5.70
C GLU A 67 21.84 -23.28 6.82
N ILE A 68 20.66 -23.46 7.44
CA ILE A 68 20.43 -24.46 8.48
C ILE A 68 20.56 -25.88 7.92
N GLY A 69 20.04 -26.15 6.71
CA GLY A 69 20.11 -27.46 6.07
C GLY A 69 21.53 -27.91 5.70
N LYS A 70 22.52 -27.00 5.73
CA LYS A 70 23.95 -27.32 5.58
C LYS A 70 24.63 -27.68 6.89
N LEU A 71 24.01 -27.40 8.04
CA LEU A 71 24.55 -27.76 9.35
C LEU A 71 24.33 -29.25 9.61
N SER A 72 25.31 -29.92 10.20
CA SER A 72 25.11 -31.29 10.67
C SER A 72 24.15 -31.31 11.87
N PRO A 73 23.43 -32.42 12.13
CA PRO A 73 22.59 -32.57 13.32
C PRO A 73 23.34 -32.25 14.63
N ALA A 74 24.62 -32.60 14.70
CA ALA A 74 25.50 -32.28 15.83
C ALA A 74 25.77 -30.78 15.98
N ASP A 75 25.93 -30.05 14.87
CA ASP A 75 26.12 -28.60 14.88
C ASP A 75 24.85 -27.86 15.31
N ILE A 76 23.68 -28.36 14.88
CA ILE A 76 22.38 -27.83 15.30
C ILE A 76 22.20 -28.05 16.80
N CYS A 77 22.46 -29.25 17.30
CA CYS A 77 22.38 -29.58 18.74
C CYS A 77 23.23 -28.65 19.60
N ARG A 78 24.51 -28.46 19.22
CA ARG A 78 25.44 -27.57 19.94
C ARG A 78 25.00 -26.11 19.91
N ARG A 79 24.46 -25.62 18.78
CA ARG A 79 23.96 -24.24 18.66
C ARG A 79 22.72 -23.96 19.51
N LEU A 80 21.91 -24.99 19.75
CA LEU A 80 20.73 -24.92 20.62
C LEU A 80 21.07 -25.08 22.11
N GLY A 81 22.35 -25.32 22.44
CA GLY A 81 22.82 -25.46 23.83
C GLY A 81 22.75 -26.88 24.40
N GLY A 82 22.44 -27.87 23.56
CA GLY A 82 22.41 -29.28 23.95
C GLY A 82 23.78 -29.97 23.83
N VAL A 83 23.88 -31.15 24.42
CA VAL A 83 25.03 -32.04 24.35
C VAL A 83 24.77 -33.12 23.30
N TRP A 84 25.65 -33.23 22.32
CA TRP A 84 25.53 -34.23 21.26
C TRP A 84 26.05 -35.59 21.75
N VAL A 85 25.20 -36.63 21.69
CA VAL A 85 25.53 -38.02 22.03
C VAL A 85 25.70 -38.83 20.73
N PRO A 86 26.94 -39.04 20.26
CA PRO A 86 27.21 -39.66 18.95
C PRO A 86 26.81 -41.13 18.86
N GLU A 87 26.75 -41.84 19.99
CA GLU A 87 26.42 -43.27 20.05
C GLU A 87 24.97 -43.56 19.63
N ASN A 88 24.05 -42.65 19.96
CA ASN A 88 22.61 -42.79 19.70
C ASN A 88 22.09 -41.80 18.64
N ASN A 89 22.95 -40.92 18.11
CA ASN A 89 22.56 -39.77 17.28
C ASN A 89 21.48 -38.89 17.93
N LEU A 90 21.59 -38.67 19.25
CA LEU A 90 20.64 -37.88 20.04
C LEU A 90 21.27 -36.57 20.53
N CYS A 91 20.42 -35.58 20.76
CA CYS A 91 20.76 -34.31 21.42
C CYS A 91 20.09 -34.30 22.80
N GLU A 92 20.89 -34.15 23.86
CA GLU A 92 20.43 -34.10 25.26
C GLU A 92 20.56 -32.71 25.88
#